data_AF-A0A9E6AD58-F1
#
_entry.id   AF-A0A9E6AD58-F1
#
_cell.length_a   1.000
_cell.length_b   1.000
_cell.length_c   1.000
_cell.angle_alpha   90.00
_cell.angle_beta   90.00
_cell.angle_gamma   90.00
#
_symmetry.space_group_name_H-M   'P 1'
#
loop_
_entity.id
_entity.type
_entity.pdbx_description
1 polymer ?
#
loop_
_entity_poly.entity_id
_entity_poly.type
_entity_poly.pdbx_seq_one_letter_code
_entity_poly.pdbx_strand_id
1 'polypeptide(L)' 'MKNKLRELRTSNSVSQAEIGKTLGVSHQTIHSIENGKYDLSLPLAFKISD' A
#
# COMPACT_ATOMS: atom_id res chain seq x y z
N MET A 1 -7.18 -10.25 -5.01
CA MET A 1 -7.62 -9.48 -3.82
C MET A 1 -7.94 -8.05 -4.27
N LYS A 2 -9.15 -7.55 -4.05
CA LYS A 2 -9.48 -6.14 -4.36
C LYS A 2 -8.79 -5.24 -3.33
N ASN A 3 -7.80 -4.49 -3.76
CA ASN A 3 -7.10 -3.58 -2.87
C ASN A 3 -7.93 -2.33 -2.62
N LYS A 4 -8.39 -2.15 -1.37
CA LYS A 4 -9.17 -0.97 -0.95
C LYS A 4 -8.31 0.27 -0.66
N LEU A 5 -6.98 0.16 -0.71
CA LEU A 5 -6.06 1.26 -0.43
C LEU A 5 -6.27 2.43 -1.39
N ARG A 6 -6.48 2.14 -2.68
CA ARG A 6 -6.74 3.17 -3.68
C ARG A 6 -8.03 3.92 -3.36
N GLU A 7 -9.11 3.21 -3.05
CA GLU A 7 -10.41 3.80 -2.71
C GLU A 7 -10.31 4.69 -1.46
N LEU A 8 -9.68 4.19 -0.39
CA LEU A 8 -9.45 4.94 0.85
C LEU A 8 -8.58 6.18 0.60
N ARG A 9 -7.51 6.04 -0.18
CA ARG A 9 -6.63 7.15 -0.52
C ARG A 9 -7.37 8.24 -1.31
N THR A 10 -8.13 7.85 -2.33
CA THR A 10 -8.92 8.80 -3.13
C THR A 10 -10.07 9.41 -2.35
N SER A 11 -10.71 8.66 -1.44
CA SER A 11 -11.78 9.19 -0.58
C SER A 11 -11.28 10.23 0.42
N ASN A 12 -9.99 10.19 0.77
CA ASN A 12 -9.36 11.16 1.66
C ASN A 12 -8.55 12.23 0.89
N SER A 13 -8.59 12.23 -0.45
CA SER A 13 -7.81 13.15 -1.30
C SER A 13 -6.30 13.15 -1.02
N VAL A 14 -5.75 12.00 -0.61
CA VAL A 14 -4.33 11.88 -0.23
C VAL A 14 -3.49 11.40 -1.42
N SER A 15 -2.26 11.86 -1.54
CA SER A 15 -1.32 11.37 -2.55
C SER A 15 -0.69 10.02 -2.18
N GLN A 16 -0.20 9.25 -3.16
CA GLN A 16 0.51 7.98 -2.89
C GLN A 16 1.78 8.23 -2.05
N ALA A 17 2.40 9.41 -2.18
CA ALA A 17 3.59 9.78 -1.43
C ALA A 17 3.26 10.12 0.03
N GLU A 18 2.17 10.84 0.29
CA GLU A 18 1.72 11.13 1.65
C GLU A 18 1.32 9.88 2.41
N ILE A 19 0.49 9.02 1.80
CA ILE A 19 0.08 7.78 2.49
C ILE A 19 1.27 6.84 2.70
N GLY A 20 2.23 6.82 1.77
CA GLY A 20 3.50 6.13 1.95
C GLY A 20 4.29 6.66 3.15
N LYS A 21 4.41 7.98 3.25
CA LYS A 21 5.08 8.64 4.39
C LYS A 21 4.40 8.33 5.73
N THR A 22 3.07 8.35 5.77
CA THR A 22 2.28 7.99 6.96
C THR A 22 2.47 6.53 7.36
N LEU A 23 2.59 5.63 6.37
CA LEU A 23 2.78 4.19 6.59
C LEU A 23 4.26 3.79 6.73
N GLY A 24 5.20 4.73 6.65
CA GLY A 24 6.64 4.45 6.70
C GLY A 24 7.18 3.65 5.51
N VAL A 25 6.47 3.69 4.37
CA VAL A 25 6.83 2.95 3.15
C VAL A 25 7.01 3.91 1.97
N SER A 26 7.71 3.47 0.93
CA SER A 26 7.91 4.31 -0.24
C SER A 26 6.62 4.48 -1.04
N HIS A 27 6.51 5.56 -1.82
CA HIS A 27 5.47 5.72 -2.84
C HIS A 27 5.40 4.50 -3.78
N GLN A 28 6.54 3.90 -4.13
CA GLN A 28 6.61 2.70 -4.97
C GLN A 28 5.95 1.50 -4.28
N THR A 29 6.09 1.36 -2.96
CA THR A 29 5.37 0.35 -2.19
C THR A 29 3.86 0.55 -2.30
N ILE A 30 3.36 1.77 -2.09
CA ILE A 30 1.94 2.11 -2.25
C ILE A 30 1.45 1.82 -3.66
N HIS A 31 2.23 2.20 -4.68
CA HIS A 31 1.91 1.95 -6.08
C HIS A 31 1.79 0.45 -6.38
N SER A 32 2.71 -0.37 -5.90
CA SER A 32 2.66 -1.83 -6.08
C SER A 32 1.48 -2.46 -5.35
N ILE A 33 1.16 -1.96 -4.14
CA ILE A 33 -0.02 -2.37 -3.37
C ILE A 33 -1.30 -2.06 -4.17
N GLU A 34 -1.49 -0.82 -4.64
CA GLU A 34 -2.67 -0.38 -5.40
C GLU A 34 -2.84 -1.11 -6.74
N ASN A 35 -1.74 -1.44 -7.42
CA ASN A 35 -1.77 -2.14 -8.71
C ASN A 35 -1.85 -3.67 -8.59
N GLY A 36 -1.95 -4.21 -7.36
CA GLY A 36 -1.95 -5.65 -7.13
C GLY A 36 -0.64 -6.34 -7.58
N LYS A 37 0.42 -5.55 -7.81
CA LYS A 37 1.78 -5.98 -8.15
C LYS A 37 2.67 -6.12 -6.91
N TYR A 38 2.13 -5.92 -5.72
CA TYR A 38 2.67 -6.56 -4.54
C TYR A 38 2.44 -8.07 -4.70
N ASP A 39 3.33 -8.70 -5.47
CA ASP A 39 3.87 -9.95 -4.97
C ASP A 39 4.36 -9.59 -3.58
N LEU A 40 3.62 -10.08 -2.59
CA LEU A 40 4.12 -10.19 -1.25
C LEU A 40 5.50 -10.81 -1.41
N SER A 41 6.56 -10.00 -1.40
CA SER A 41 7.84 -10.54 -1.04
C SER A 41 7.52 -11.13 0.34
N LEU A 42 7.52 -12.46 0.38
CA LEU A 42 7.08 -13.29 1.50
C LEU A 42 7.42 -12.67 2.88
N PRO A 43 8.57 -11.99 3.09
CA PRO A 43 8.89 -11.37 4.36
C PRO A 43 7.87 -10.35 4.91
N LEU A 44 7.16 -9.58 4.05
CA LEU A 44 6.22 -8.56 4.54
C LEU A 44 4.81 -9.11 4.81
N ALA A 45 4.39 -10.16 4.09
CA ALA A 45 3.14 -10.86 4.38
C ALA A 45 3.19 -11.52 5.77
N PHE A 46 4.32 -12.15 6.09
CA PHE A 46 4.53 -12.78 7.39
C PHE A 46 4.55 -11.77 8.55
N LYS A 47 5.00 -10.53 8.30
CA LYS A 47 5.07 -9.49 9.35
C LYS A 47 3.73 -8.85 9.72
N ILE A 48 2.69 -9.03 8.90
CA ILE A 48 1.36 -8.42 9.11
C ILE A 48 0.34 -9.48 9.58
N SER A 49 0.70 -10.76 9.54
CA SER A 49 -0.14 -11.87 10.01
C SER A 49 0.13 -12.28 11.47
N ASP A 50 0.97 -11.53 12.18
CA ASP A 50 1.27 -11.66 13.62
C ASP A 50 0.69 -10.45 14.37
#